data_AF-A0A4S4B6N5-F1
#
_entry.id   AF-A0A4S4B6N5-F1
#
_cell.length_a   1.000
_cell.length_b   1.000
_cell.length_c   1.000
_cell.angle_alpha   90.00
_cell.angle_beta   90.00
_cell.angle_gamma   90.00
#
_symmetry.space_group_name_H-M   'P 1'
#
loop_
_entity.id
_entity.type
_entity.pdbx_description
1 polymer ?
#
loop_
_entity_poly.entity_id
_entity_poly.type
_entity_poly.pdbx_seq_one_letter_code
_entity_poly.pdbx_strand_id
1 'polypeptide(L)'
;MNLHDVVSAFETAYTPDPREGLSVTHEVMEGKLQIEVRHQDQDALRGFDVVAEPLETEQRNAADLGHDMAEVVARELAYGQLSAVDEEGKFKRIVV
;
A
#
# COMPACT_ATOMS: atom_id res chain seq x y z
N MET A 1 4.69 -17.56 -5.41
CA MET A 1 5.49 -16.32 -5.25
C MET A 1 5.83 -16.13 -3.77
N ASN A 2 7.00 -15.58 -3.42
CA ASN A 2 7.35 -15.27 -2.03
C ASN A 2 7.04 -13.80 -1.71
N LEU A 3 6.13 -13.55 -0.77
CA LEU A 3 5.67 -12.21 -0.43
C LEU A 3 6.71 -11.38 0.33
N HIS A 4 7.67 -12.01 1.02
CA HIS A 4 8.76 -11.26 1.65
C HIS A 4 9.68 -10.63 0.59
N ASP A 5 9.87 -11.30 -0.55
CA ASP A 5 10.64 -10.73 -1.66
C ASP A 5 9.88 -9.55 -2.30
N VAL A 6 8.54 -9.62 -2.31
CA VAL A 6 7.68 -8.49 -2.75
C VAL A 6 7.82 -7.30 -1.81
N VAL A 7 7.85 -7.52 -0.49
CA VAL A 7 8.10 -6.47 0.50
C VAL A 7 9.45 -5.82 0.27
N SER A 8 10.52 -6.59 0.09
CA SER A 8 11.84 -6.03 -0.18
C SER A 8 11.89 -5.22 -1.49
N ALA A 9 11.20 -5.69 -2.53
CA ALA A 9 11.07 -4.95 -3.78
C ALA A 9 10.28 -3.65 -3.61
N PHE A 10 9.17 -3.68 -2.85
CA PHE A 10 8.40 -2.50 -2.48
C PHE A 10 9.26 -1.49 -1.72
N GLU A 11 9.95 -1.90 -0.65
CA GLU A 11 10.81 -1.01 0.15
C GLU A 11 11.94 -0.39 -0.67
N THR A 12 12.46 -1.11 -1.66
CA THR A 12 13.50 -0.61 -2.57
C THR A 12 12.94 0.41 -3.57
N ALA A 13 11.73 0.19 -4.07
CA ALA A 13 11.08 1.05 -5.05
C ALA A 13 10.37 2.26 -4.43
N TYR A 14 9.90 2.14 -3.18
CA TYR A 14 9.15 3.17 -2.49
C TYR A 14 10.07 4.31 -2.05
N THR A 15 9.72 5.53 -2.46
CA THR A 15 10.34 6.75 -1.96
C THR A 15 9.42 7.37 -0.91
N PRO A 16 9.86 7.48 0.36
CA PRO A 16 9.06 8.07 1.42
C PRO A 16 8.58 9.48 1.08
N ASP A 17 7.26 9.70 1.16
CA ASP A 17 6.69 11.05 1.03
C ASP A 17 7.02 11.87 2.32
N PRO A 18 7.54 13.11 2.19
CA PRO A 18 8.03 13.89 3.32
C PRO A 18 6.93 14.57 4.16
N ARG A 19 5.64 14.37 3.84
CA ARG A 19 4.52 14.93 4.61
C ARG A 19 4.57 14.49 6.08
N GLU A 20 4.51 15.46 6.99
CA GLU A 20 4.40 15.17 8.42
C GLU A 20 3.11 14.41 8.74
N GLY A 21 3.17 13.48 9.69
CA GLY A 21 2.01 12.69 10.10
C GLY A 21 1.63 11.56 9.14
N LEU A 22 2.36 11.38 8.04
CA LEU A 22 2.21 10.24 7.12
C LEU A 22 3.03 9.04 7.60
N SER A 23 2.40 7.88 7.68
CA SER A 23 3.04 6.59 7.91
C SER A 23 2.66 5.61 6.82
N VAL A 24 3.64 4.87 6.32
CA VAL A 24 3.45 3.77 5.39
C VAL A 24 4.02 2.50 6.03
N THR A 25 3.15 1.53 6.29
CA THR A 25 3.49 0.24 6.90
C THR A 25 3.08 -0.90 5.99
N HIS A 26 3.65 -2.09 6.22
CA HIS A 26 3.30 -3.29 5.47
C HIS A 26 3.01 -4.46 6.39
N GLU A 27 2.13 -5.34 5.93
CA GLU A 27 1.79 -6.58 6.62
C GLU A 27 1.56 -7.70 5.63
N VAL A 28 2.12 -8.88 5.92
CA VAL A 28 1.88 -10.11 5.15
C VAL A 28 0.92 -10.97 5.96
N MET A 29 -0.26 -11.25 5.40
CA MET A 29 -1.31 -12.05 6.04
C MET A 29 -1.94 -13.01 5.04
N GLU A 30 -2.07 -14.29 5.40
CA GLU A 30 -2.87 -15.28 4.64
C GLU A 30 -2.58 -15.34 3.13
N GLY A 31 -1.32 -15.18 2.72
CA GLY A 31 -0.95 -15.18 1.29
C GLY A 31 -1.23 -13.86 0.57
N LYS A 32 -1.46 -12.78 1.32
CA LYS A 32 -1.65 -11.42 0.82
C LYS A 32 -0.60 -10.50 1.41
N LEU A 33 -0.23 -9.49 0.64
CA LEU A 33 0.57 -8.37 1.12
C LEU A 33 -0.32 -7.13 1.14
N GLN A 34 -0.40 -6.47 2.29
CA GLN A 34 -1.10 -5.21 2.46
C GLN A 34 -0.09 -4.11 2.80
N ILE A 35 -0.15 -3.01 2.07
CA ILE A 35 0.54 -1.76 2.39
C ILE A 35 -0.51 -0.79 2.91
N GLU A 36 -0.31 -0.31 4.13
CA GLU A 36 -1.18 0.63 4.80
C GLU A 36 -0.59 2.02 4.72
N VAL A 37 -1.33 2.95 4.14
CA VAL A 37 -0.98 4.37 4.11
C VAL A 37 -1.92 5.09 5.05
N ARG A 38 -1.37 5.75 6.06
CA ARG A 38 -2.13 6.49 7.08
C ARG A 38 -1.56 7.88 7.23
N HIS A 39 -2.43 8.87 7.34
CA HIS A 39 -2.07 10.24 7.62
C HIS A 39 -2.95 10.75 8.75
N GLN A 40 -2.31 11.09 9.86
CA GLN A 40 -2.98 11.74 10.97
C GLN A 40 -3.07 13.23 10.68
N ASP A 41 -4.25 13.69 10.28
CA ASP A 41 -4.58 15.11 10.19
C ASP A 41 -5.07 15.62 11.56
N GLN A 42 -5.25 16.93 11.72
CA GLN A 42 -5.71 17.54 12.98
C GLN A 42 -7.08 17.01 13.43
N ASP A 43 -7.96 16.69 12.47
CA ASP A 43 -9.36 16.36 12.74
C ASP A 43 -9.75 14.91 12.43
N ALA A 44 -8.93 14.16 11.69
CA ALA A 44 -9.27 12.80 11.26
C ALA A 44 -8.07 11.97 10.82
N LEU A 45 -8.20 10.65 10.98
CA LEU A 45 -7.31 9.68 10.36
C LEU A 45 -7.75 9.44 8.91
N ARG A 46 -6.83 9.61 7.97
CA ARG A 46 -7.05 9.46 6.54
C ARG A 46 -6.08 8.45 5.96
N GLY A 47 -6.44 7.80 4.86
CA GLY A 47 -5.58 6.78 4.30
C GLY A 47 -6.23 5.89 3.26
N PHE A 48 -5.45 4.90 2.84
CA PHE A 48 -5.87 3.82 1.96
C PHE A 48 -4.97 2.60 2.16
N ASP A 49 -5.44 1.46 1.68
CA ASP A 49 -4.70 0.20 1.66
C ASP A 49 -4.42 -0.20 0.22
N VAL A 50 -3.20 -0.64 -0.05
CA VAL A 50 -2.83 -1.31 -1.31
C VAL A 50 -2.61 -2.78 -1.00
N VAL A 51 -3.39 -3.65 -1.61
CA VAL A 51 -3.41 -5.09 -1.32
C VAL A 51 -3.01 -5.86 -2.57
N ALA A 52 -2.03 -6.74 -2.44
CA ALA A 52 -1.69 -7.73 -3.45
C ALA A 52 -2.11 -9.12 -2.96
N GLU A 53 -2.83 -9.85 -3.82
CA GLU A 53 -3.30 -11.21 -3.56
C GLU A 53 -2.84 -12.14 -4.70
N PRO A 54 -1.52 -12.39 -4.84
CA PRO A 54 -1.01 -13.09 -6.00
C PRO A 54 -1.49 -14.54 -6.06
N LEU A 55 -1.91 -14.97 -7.24
CA LEU A 55 -2.36 -16.35 -7.46
C LEU A 55 -1.14 -17.29 -7.60
N GLU A 56 -1.32 -18.56 -7.26
CA GLU A 56 -0.28 -19.58 -7.47
C GLU A 56 0.14 -19.71 -8.95
N THR A 57 -0.79 -19.44 -9.86
CA THR A 57 -0.57 -19.49 -11.32
C THR A 57 -0.07 -18.16 -11.90
N GLU A 58 0.12 -17.14 -11.07
CA GLU A 58 0.56 -15.83 -11.55
C GLU A 58 2.02 -15.89 -12.03
N GLN A 59 2.24 -15.41 -13.26
CA GLN A 59 3.57 -15.39 -13.88
C GLN A 59 4.39 -14.15 -13.50
N ARG A 60 3.74 -13.16 -12.86
CA ARG A 60 4.40 -11.95 -12.36
C ARG A 60 5.45 -12.38 -11.32
N ASN A 61 6.63 -11.77 -11.35
CA ASN A 61 7.63 -12.05 -10.33
C ASN A 61 7.45 -11.09 -9.14
N ALA A 62 8.15 -11.37 -8.04
CA ALA A 62 8.02 -10.58 -6.83
C ALA A 62 8.53 -9.14 -6.96
N ALA A 63 9.53 -8.91 -7.83
CA ALA A 63 10.11 -7.59 -8.05
C ALA A 63 9.13 -6.68 -8.80
N ASP A 64 8.51 -7.20 -9.86
CA ASP A 64 7.50 -6.48 -10.64
C ASP A 64 6.29 -6.12 -9.76
N LEU A 65 5.79 -7.08 -8.96
CA LEU A 65 4.66 -6.83 -8.07
C LEU A 65 5.00 -5.78 -6.99
N GLY A 66 6.18 -5.85 -6.38
CA GLY A 66 6.59 -4.87 -5.38
C GLY A 66 6.75 -3.47 -5.96
N HIS A 67 7.25 -3.38 -7.19
CA HIS A 67 7.33 -2.13 -7.95
C HIS A 67 5.94 -1.56 -8.26
N ASP A 68 5.03 -2.38 -8.79
CA ASP A 68 3.65 -2.00 -9.09
C ASP A 68 2.95 -1.43 -7.84
N MET A 69 3.12 -2.10 -6.69
CA MET A 69 2.56 -1.62 -5.42
C MET A 69 3.12 -0.26 -5.01
N ALA A 70 4.44 -0.06 -5.14
CA ALA A 70 5.08 1.22 -4.84
C ALA A 70 4.59 2.34 -5.77
N GLU A 71 4.43 2.07 -7.06
CA GLU A 71 3.88 3.01 -8.03
C GLU A 71 2.44 3.39 -7.69
N VAL A 72 1.61 2.42 -7.29
CA VAL A 72 0.23 2.69 -6.85
C VAL A 72 0.22 3.58 -5.62
N VAL A 73 1.04 3.29 -4.60
CA VAL A 73 1.15 4.15 -3.41
C VAL A 73 1.57 5.57 -3.80
N ALA A 74 2.63 5.71 -4.60
CA ALA A 74 3.12 7.02 -5.03
C ALA A 74 2.08 7.79 -5.84
N ARG A 75 1.37 7.11 -6.75
CA ARG A 75 0.28 7.70 -7.53
C ARG A 75 -0.84 8.20 -6.64
N GLU A 76 -1.32 7.38 -5.72
CA GLU A 76 -2.41 7.77 -4.82
C GLU A 76 -2.03 8.93 -3.89
N LEU A 77 -0.78 8.96 -3.41
CA LEU A 77 -0.25 10.10 -2.65
C LEU A 77 -0.12 11.38 -3.50
N ALA A 78 0.25 11.25 -4.77
CA ALA A 78 0.44 12.38 -5.68
C ALA A 78 -0.88 13.01 -6.15
N TYR A 79 -1.90 12.19 -6.45
CA TYR A 79 -3.13 12.66 -7.10
C TYR A 79 -4.28 12.97 -6.13
N GLY A 80 -4.14 12.71 -4.83
CA GLY A 80 -5.29 12.75 -3.91
C GLY A 80 -5.08 13.52 -2.60
N GLN A 81 -6.17 14.15 -2.14
CA GLN A 81 -6.43 14.23 -0.70
C GLN A 81 -6.69 12.81 -0.20
N LEU A 82 -6.03 12.42 0.88
CA LEU A 82 -6.27 11.12 1.50
C LEU A 82 -7.72 11.04 1.98
N SER A 83 -8.39 9.95 1.60
CA SER A 83 -9.78 9.72 1.96
C SER A 83 -9.89 9.49 3.46
N ALA A 84 -10.96 10.02 4.06
CA ALA A 84 -11.35 9.60 5.40
C ALA A 84 -11.85 8.14 5.36
N VAL A 85 -11.98 7.54 6.54
CA VAL A 85 -12.68 6.26 6.67
C VAL A 85 -14.14 6.38 6.21
N ASP A 86 -14.70 5.29 5.70
CA ASP A 86 -16.11 5.21 5.34
C ASP A 86 -17.03 5.14 6.56
N GLU A 87 -18.34 4.98 6.33
CA GLU A 87 -19.36 4.90 7.40
C GLU A 87 -19.16 3.71 8.34
N GLU A 88 -18.41 2.69 7.92
CA GLU A 88 -18.06 1.51 8.72
C GLU A 88 -16.67 1.65 9.39
N GLY A 89 -15.98 2.77 9.19
CA GLY A 89 -14.65 3.01 9.72
C GLY A 89 -13.53 2.36 8.90
N LYS A 90 -13.77 1.98 7.64
CA LYS A 90 -12.79 1.32 6.77
C LYS A 90 -12.10 2.30 5.83
N PHE A 91 -10.82 2.03 5.53
CA PHE A 91 -10.06 2.77 4.54
C PHE A 91 -10.38 2.29 3.12
N LYS A 92 -10.18 3.18 2.15
CA LYS A 92 -10.22 2.83 0.73
C LYS A 92 -9.22 1.70 0.47
N ARG A 93 -9.66 0.62 -0.18
CA ARG A 93 -8.80 -0.51 -0.57
C ARG A 93 -8.57 -0.52 -2.08
N ILE A 94 -7.32 -0.73 -2.48
CA ILE A 94 -6.85 -0.80 -3.87
C ILE A 94 -6.17 -2.15 -4.06
N VAL A 95 -6.63 -2.94 -5.03
CA VAL A 95 -6.09 -4.28 -5.30
C VAL A 95 -5.19 -4.23 -6.54
N VAL A 96 -4.02 -4.88 -6.49
CA VAL A 96 -2.97 -4.91 -7.53
C VAL A 96 -2.72 -6.33 -8.05
#